data_AF-A0A962RAI3-F1
#
_entry.id   AF-A0A962RAI3-F1
#
_cell.length_a   1.000
_cell.length_b   1.000
_cell.length_c   1.000
_cell.angle_alpha   90.00
_cell.angle_beta   90.00
_cell.angle_gamma   90.00
#
_symmetry.space_group_name_H-M   'P 1'
#
loop_
_entity.id
_entity.type
_entity.pdbx_description
1 polymer ?
#
loop_
_entity_poly.entity_id
_entity_poly.type
_entity_poly.pdbx_seq_one_letter_code
_entity_poly.pdbx_strand_id
1 'polypeptide(L)' 'MRPGKPTSPGRASKGAGTLRIIAGEWRGRRVPIPDRPGLRPTTDRVRETLFNWLQAVLPGARVLDLFAGTGALGL' A
#
# COMPACT_ATOMS: atom_id res chain seq x y z
N MET A 1 -45.93 -14.90 -9.79
CA MET A 1 -45.14 -14.24 -8.72
C MET A 1 -43.81 -14.96 -8.59
N ARG A 2 -42.67 -14.29 -8.84
CA ARG A 2 -41.33 -14.89 -8.70
C ARG A 2 -40.75 -14.49 -7.34
N PRO A 3 -40.15 -15.40 -6.55
CA PRO A 3 -39.57 -15.03 -5.26
C PRO A 3 -38.32 -14.19 -5.49
N GLY A 4 -38.20 -13.08 -4.75
CA GLY A 4 -37.03 -12.21 -4.77
C GLY A 4 -35.79 -12.94 -4.27
N LYS A 5 -34.69 -12.82 -5.02
CA LYS A 5 -33.38 -13.38 -4.66
C LYS A 5 -32.87 -12.68 -3.40
N PRO A 6 -32.38 -13.39 -2.37
CA PRO A 6 -31.80 -12.73 -1.21
C PRO A 6 -30.52 -12.01 -1.63
N THR A 7 -30.46 -10.70 -1.40
CA THR A 7 -29.25 -9.91 -1.53
C THR A 7 -28.33 -10.27 -0.37
N SER A 8 -27.33 -11.11 -0.64
CA SER A 8 -26.28 -11.41 0.33
C SER A 8 -25.66 -10.10 0.84
N PRO A 9 -25.54 -9.89 2.16
CA PRO A 9 -24.86 -8.71 2.66
C PRO A 9 -23.41 -8.82 2.22
N GLY A 10 -22.99 -7.93 1.31
CA GLY A 10 -21.59 -7.78 0.96
C GLY A 10 -20.80 -7.63 2.25
N ARG A 11 -19.90 -8.57 2.53
CA ARG A 11 -18.97 -8.49 3.65
C ARG A 11 -18.09 -7.27 3.38
N ALA A 12 -18.53 -6.11 3.87
CA ALA A 12 -17.69 -4.93 3.95
C ALA A 12 -16.54 -5.30 4.88
N SER A 13 -15.36 -5.53 4.31
CA SER A 13 -14.12 -5.66 5.05
C SER A 13 -13.81 -4.30 5.69
N LYS A 14 -14.43 -4.02 6.83
CA LYS A 14 -13.93 -3.03 7.78
C LYS A 14 -12.60 -3.58 8.31
N GLY A 15 -11.46 -2.96 8.00
CA GLY A 15 -10.28 -3.18 8.86
C GLY A 15 -8.89 -3.28 8.23
N ALA A 16 -8.71 -3.27 6.91
CA ALA A 16 -7.34 -3.26 6.36
C ALA A 16 -7.23 -2.51 5.02
N GLY A 17 -6.40 -1.47 5.00
CA GLY A 17 -5.90 -0.93 3.73
C GLY A 17 -4.92 -1.92 3.09
N THR A 18 -4.61 -1.73 1.82
CA THR A 18 -3.53 -2.47 1.14
C THR A 18 -2.57 -1.49 0.49
N LEU A 19 -1.28 -1.66 0.79
CA LEU A 19 -0.19 -0.99 0.10
C LEU A 19 0.26 -1.85 -1.08
N ARG A 20 0.42 -1.27 -2.26
CA ARG A 20 1.02 -1.96 -3.42
C ARG A 20 2.48 -1.56 -3.58
N ILE A 21 3.34 -2.55 -3.82
CA ILE A 21 4.73 -2.33 -4.24
C ILE A 21 4.75 -2.01 -5.74
N ILE A 22 5.37 -0.89 -6.11
CA ILE A 22 5.22 -0.26 -7.43
C ILE A 22 6.29 -0.74 -8.43
N ALA A 23 7.50 -1.03 -7.94
CA ALA A 23 8.67 -1.38 -8.73
C ALA A 23 9.60 -2.36 -7.98
N GLY A 24 10.73 -2.71 -8.59
CA GLY A 24 11.72 -3.62 -8.01
C GLY A 24 11.30 -5.09 -8.05
N GLU A 25 12.03 -5.92 -7.31
CA GLU A 25 11.85 -7.37 -7.27
C GLU A 25 10.44 -7.79 -6.84
N TRP A 26 9.81 -7.02 -5.95
CA TRP A 26 8.49 -7.34 -5.39
C TRP A 26 7.33 -6.56 -6.05
N ARG A 27 7.56 -6.01 -7.24
CA ARG A 27 6.55 -5.25 -8.00
C ARG A 27 5.21 -5.99 -8.09
N GLY A 28 4.13 -5.27 -7.80
CA GLY A 28 2.76 -5.79 -7.88
C GLY A 28 2.27 -6.50 -6.63
N ARG A 29 3.16 -6.81 -5.68
CA ARG A 29 2.77 -7.39 -4.39
C ARG A 29 1.92 -6.41 -3.60
N ARG A 30 0.87 -6.93 -2.95
CA ARG A 30 0.03 -6.18 -2.01
C ARG A 30 0.42 -6.56 -0.59
N VAL A 31 0.70 -5.55 0.23
CA VAL A 31 1.02 -5.68 1.64
C VAL A 31 -0.21 -5.22 2.42
N PRO A 32 -0.80 -6.09 3.26
CA PRO A 32 -1.91 -5.69 4.12
C PRO A 32 -1.40 -4.70 5.17
N ILE A 33 -2.12 -3.60 5.34
CA ILE A 33 -1.82 -2.59 6.37
C ILE A 33 -3.03 -2.47 7.30
N PRO A 34 -2.80 -2.33 8.61
CA PRO A 34 -3.89 -2.20 9.57
C PRO A 34 -4.68 -0.92 9.25
N ASP A 35 -6.01 -0.97 9.35
CA ASP A 35 -6.84 0.23 9.24
C ASP A 35 -6.93 0.89 10.62
N ARG A 36 -6.11 1.92 10.85
CA ARG A 36 -6.04 2.67 12.11
C ARG A 36 -6.43 4.14 11.89
N PRO A 37 -7.23 4.73 12.79
CA PRO A 37 -7.53 6.16 12.75
C PRO A 37 -6.25 7.00 12.69
N GLY A 38 -6.20 7.98 11.79
CA GLY A 38 -5.05 8.86 11.63
C GLY A 38 -3.93 8.34 10.71
N LEU A 39 -4.08 7.14 10.12
CA LEU A 39 -3.19 6.72 9.04
C LEU A 39 -3.28 7.69 7.87
N ARG A 40 -2.11 8.20 7.46
CA ARG A 40 -1.94 9.02 6.27
C ARG A 40 -1.13 8.22 5.25
N PRO A 41 -1.78 7.34 4.46
CA PRO A 41 -1.06 6.55 3.48
C PRO A 41 -0.40 7.47 2.44
N THR A 42 0.88 7.24 2.16
CA THR A 42 1.60 7.92 1.08
C THR A 42 1.03 7.46 -0.25
N THR A 43 0.62 8.41 -1.10
CA THR A 43 0.05 8.08 -2.42
C THR A 43 1.10 7.45 -3.33
N ASP A 44 0.65 6.59 -4.25
CA ASP A 44 1.52 5.93 -5.23
C ASP A 44 2.37 6.94 -6.00
N ARG A 45 1.78 8.05 -6.43
CA ARG A 45 2.48 9.13 -7.15
C ARG A 45 3.64 9.75 -6.37
N VAL A 46 3.47 9.98 -5.06
CA VAL A 46 4.54 10.55 -4.21
C VAL A 46 5.69 9.56 -4.10
N ARG A 47 5.38 8.27 -3.91
CA ARG A 47 6.39 7.21 -3.87
C ARG A 47 7.13 7.10 -5.20
N GLU A 48 6.40 7.05 -6.32
CA GLU A 48 6.98 7.02 -7.66
C GLU A 48 7.92 8.20 -7.90
N THR A 49 7.50 9.42 -7.56
CA THR A 49 8.30 10.63 -7.74
C THR A 49 9.61 10.54 -6.95
N LEU A 50 9.54 10.15 -5.68
CA LEU A 50 10.73 9.99 -4.83
C LEU A 50 11.69 8.93 -5.38
N PHE A 51 11.17 7.75 -5.73
CA PHE A 51 12.01 6.67 -6.24
C PHE A 51 12.64 7.03 -7.58
N ASN A 52 11.94 7.75 -8.46
CA ASN A 52 12.51 8.26 -9.71
C ASN A 52 13.72 9.18 -9.47
N TRP A 53 13.66 10.06 -8.47
CA TRP A 53 14.81 10.91 -8.11
C TRP A 53 15.98 10.12 -7.55
N LEU A 54 15.71 9.05 -6.80
CA LEU A 54 16.73 8.25 -6.13
C LEU A 54 17.26 7.08 -6.97
N GLN A 55 16.74 6.84 -8.18
CA GLN A 55 17.08 5.67 -9.00
C GLN A 55 18.59 5.45 -9.18
N ALA A 56 19.36 6.52 -9.36
CA ALA A 56 20.80 6.43 -9.62
C ALA A 56 21.63 6.05 -8.38
N VAL A 57 21.10 6.26 -7.17
CA VAL A 57 21.85 6.14 -5.90
C VAL A 57 21.34 5.03 -4.99
N LEU A 58 20.15 4.48 -5.25
CA LEU A 58 19.58 3.39 -4.46
C LEU A 58 20.29 2.04 -4.58
N PRO A 59 20.84 1.62 -5.74
CA PRO A 59 21.48 0.32 -5.84
C PRO A 59 22.64 0.17 -4.84
N GLY A 60 22.52 -0.79 -3.92
CA GLY A 60 23.51 -1.06 -2.88
C GLY A 60 23.52 -0.07 -1.70
N ALA A 61 22.60 0.90 -1.68
CA ALA A 61 22.52 1.87 -0.59
C ALA A 61 22.00 1.25 0.72
N ARG A 62 22.46 1.80 1.84
CA ARG A 62 21.86 1.56 3.16
C ARG A 62 20.88 2.70 3.45
N VAL A 63 19.59 2.37 3.53
CA VAL A 63 18.51 3.35 3.71
C VAL A 63 18.00 3.30 5.16
N LEU A 64 17.72 4.47 5.73
CA LEU A 64 17.08 4.63 7.04
C LEU A 64 15.79 5.42 6.85
N ASP A 65 14.66 4.82 7.23
CA ASP A 65 13.36 5.49 7.29
C ASP A 65 12.96 5.70 8.76
N LEU A 66 13.20 6.91 9.26
CA LEU A 66 12.95 7.29 10.66
C LEU A 66 11.46 7.27 11.03
N PHE A 67 10.56 7.34 10.03
CA PHE A 67 9.12 7.40 10.22
C PHE A 67 8.40 6.40 9.31
N ALA A 68 8.93 5.18 9.25
CA ALA A 68 8.49 4.16 8.30
C ALA A 68 6.98 3.90 8.31
N GLY A 69 6.30 4.07 9.45
CA GLY A 69 4.85 3.92 9.55
C GLY A 69 4.41 2.54 9.05
N THR A 70 3.66 2.49 7.95
CA THR A 70 3.23 1.25 7.29
C THR A 70 4.30 0.56 6.43
N GLY A 71 5.53 1.12 6.38
CA GLY A 71 6.63 0.65 5.54
C GLY A 71 6.51 1.09 4.08
N ALA A 72 5.75 2.14 3.77
CA ALA A 72 5.41 2.51 2.40
C ALA A 72 6.62 2.87 1.52
N LEU A 73 7.73 3.29 2.13
CA LEU A 73 8.99 3.68 1.48
C LEU A 73 10.14 2.68 1.70
N GLY A 74 10.11 1.90 2.78
CA GLY A 74 11.18 0.98 3.15
C GLY A 74 11.00 -0.47 2.68
N LEU A 75 9.86 -0.78 2.05
CA LEU A 75 9.49 -2.12 1.56
C LEU A 75 9.65 -2.26 0.05
#